data_AF-A0A382IYQ0-F1
#
_entry.id   AF-A0A382IYQ0-F1
#
_cell.length_a   1.000
_cell.length_b   1.000
_cell.length_c   1.000
_cell.angle_alpha   90.00
_cell.angle_beta   90.00
_cell.angle_gamma   90.00
#
_symmetry.space_group_name_H-M   'P 1'
#
loop_
_entity.id
_entity.type
_entity.pdbx_description
1 polymer ?
#
loop_
_entity_poly.entity_id
_entity_poly.type
_entity_poly.pdbx_seq_one_letter_code
_entity_poly.pdbx_strand_id
1 'polypeptide(L)'
;MADLAKIFQVLDYGSKDDKIKTLESLNQSNNMEIVRKIISKLDDSEIRVRGEAFSSLLLNENDISAFLINELRSVSKNVKGYLALVLANRNDSKAIHSIELLTKDPSSIVRSCALGALGHLHSNQSSMIMRNC
;
A
#
# COMPACT_ATOMS: atom_id res chain seq x y z
N MET A 1 10.29 9.78 -20.50
CA MET A 1 11.39 8.95 -19.96
C MET A 1 12.30 9.73 -19.01
N ALA A 2 12.79 10.93 -19.37
CA ALA A 2 13.67 11.73 -18.48
C ALA A 2 13.03 12.08 -17.11
N ASP A 3 11.71 12.25 -17.07
CA ASP A 3 10.99 12.63 -15.84
C ASP A 3 10.86 11.47 -14.83
N LEU A 4 10.54 10.26 -15.30
CA LEU A 4 10.50 9.05 -14.47
C LEU A 4 11.87 8.73 -13.84
N ALA A 5 12.94 8.84 -14.61
CA ALA A 5 14.29 8.60 -14.11
C ALA A 5 14.64 9.56 -12.97
N LYS A 6 14.27 10.85 -13.11
CA LYS A 6 14.47 11.86 -12.07
C LYS A 6 13.64 11.59 -10.82
N ILE A 7 12.35 11.26 -10.99
CA ILE A 7 11.48 10.87 -9.88
C ILE A 7 12.09 9.69 -9.11
N PHE A 8 12.55 8.66 -9.82
CA PHE A 8 13.11 7.46 -9.19
C PHE A 8 14.43 7.76 -8.48
N GLN A 9 15.27 8.60 -9.08
CA GLN A 9 16.49 9.07 -8.46
C GLN A 9 16.21 9.79 -7.13
N VAL A 10 15.21 10.68 -7.09
CA VAL A 10 14.80 11.36 -5.85
C VAL A 10 14.26 10.37 -4.82
N LEU A 11 13.41 9.43 -5.24
CA LEU A 11 12.84 8.43 -4.34
C LEU A 11 13.88 7.43 -3.79
N ASP A 12 15.01 7.23 -4.47
CA ASP A 12 16.08 6.36 -3.99
C ASP A 12 17.11 7.10 -3.14
N TYR A 13 17.56 8.25 -3.61
CA TYR A 13 18.75 8.93 -3.08
C TYR A 13 18.49 10.33 -2.53
N GLY A 14 17.29 10.87 -2.71
CA GLY A 14 16.91 12.17 -2.17
C GLY A 14 16.88 12.18 -0.64
N SER A 15 16.85 13.38 -0.06
CA SER A 15 16.64 13.52 1.37
C SER A 15 15.27 12.98 1.78
N LYS A 16 15.07 12.68 3.08
CA LYS A 16 13.75 12.25 3.57
C LYS A 16 12.63 13.23 3.18
N ASP A 17 12.93 14.53 3.18
CA ASP A 17 11.95 15.57 2.87
C ASP A 17 11.66 15.66 1.36
N ASP A 18 12.67 15.43 0.51
CA ASP A 18 12.48 15.35 -0.95
C ASP A 18 11.68 14.12 -1.34
N LYS A 19 11.98 12.96 -0.70
CA LYS A 19 11.21 11.74 -0.89
C LYS A 19 9.74 11.94 -0.53
N ILE A 20 9.47 12.54 0.64
CA ILE A 20 8.09 12.82 1.11
C ILE A 20 7.35 13.72 0.12
N LYS A 21 7.92 14.88 -0.23
CA LYS A 21 7.31 15.81 -1.20
C LYS A 21 7.03 15.13 -2.55
N THR A 22 7.97 14.29 -3.00
CA THR A 22 7.81 13.56 -4.25
C THR A 22 6.67 12.55 -4.15
N LEU A 23 6.61 11.75 -3.10
CA LEU A 23 5.52 10.79 -2.86
C LEU A 23 4.16 11.48 -2.79
N GLU A 24 4.05 12.57 -2.04
CA GLU A 24 2.83 13.38 -1.92
C GLU A 24 2.32 13.81 -3.30
N SER A 25 3.21 14.32 -4.16
CA SER A 25 2.86 14.77 -5.52
C SER A 25 2.43 13.63 -6.46
N LEU A 26 2.73 12.37 -6.13
CA LEU A 26 2.45 11.19 -6.96
C LEU A 26 1.20 10.43 -6.50
N ASN A 27 0.46 10.94 -5.51
CA ASN A 27 -0.69 10.23 -4.93
C ASN A 27 -1.81 9.90 -5.93
N GLN A 28 -1.94 10.62 -7.04
CA GLN A 28 -2.91 10.31 -8.11
C GLN A 28 -2.30 9.63 -9.35
N SER A 29 -1.08 9.09 -9.25
CA SER A 29 -0.45 8.43 -10.40
C SER A 29 -1.17 7.13 -10.78
N ASN A 30 -1.53 7.01 -12.06
CA ASN A 30 -2.00 5.74 -12.66
C ASN A 30 -0.88 5.01 -13.45
N ASN A 31 0.36 5.51 -13.39
CA ASN A 31 1.49 4.84 -14.03
C ASN A 31 1.98 3.71 -13.12
N MET A 32 1.86 2.46 -13.57
CA MET A 32 2.20 1.28 -12.76
C MET A 32 3.67 1.21 -12.36
N GLU A 33 4.59 1.80 -13.12
CA GLU A 33 6.00 1.91 -12.71
C GLU A 33 6.16 2.86 -11.51
N ILE A 34 5.43 3.98 -11.53
CA ILE A 34 5.40 4.93 -10.41
C ILE A 34 4.73 4.27 -9.20
N VAL A 35 3.57 3.64 -9.37
CA VAL A 35 2.88 2.93 -8.28
C VAL A 35 3.79 1.87 -7.68
N ARG A 36 4.49 1.07 -8.49
CA ARG A 36 5.48 0.10 -8.01
C ARG A 36 6.60 0.78 -7.21
N LYS A 37 7.06 1.94 -7.66
CA LYS A 37 8.10 2.70 -6.96
C LYS A 37 7.60 3.20 -5.60
N ILE A 38 6.37 3.70 -5.52
CA ILE A 38 5.73 4.09 -4.25
C ILE A 38 5.64 2.87 -3.32
N ILE A 39 5.20 1.71 -3.81
CA ILE A 39 5.14 0.46 -3.02
C ILE A 39 6.51 0.10 -2.45
N SER A 40 7.59 0.25 -3.22
CA SER A 40 8.95 -0.01 -2.73
C SER A 40 9.34 0.88 -1.54
N LYS A 41 8.78 2.10 -1.45
CA LYS A 41 9.04 3.04 -0.36
C LYS A 41 8.30 2.69 0.94
N LEU A 42 7.38 1.72 0.92
CA LEU A 42 6.84 1.11 2.15
C LEU A 42 7.92 0.38 2.97
N ASP A 43 9.09 0.12 2.37
CA ASP A 43 10.27 -0.47 3.03
C ASP A 43 11.44 0.51 3.16
N ASP A 44 11.21 1.81 2.98
CA ASP A 44 12.27 2.81 3.16
C ASP A 44 12.79 2.79 4.62
N SER A 45 14.07 3.09 4.80
CA SER A 45 14.70 3.13 6.14
C SER A 45 14.04 4.18 7.04
N GLU A 46 13.59 5.29 6.47
CA GLU A 46 12.96 6.39 7.18
C GLU A 46 11.47 6.14 7.42
N ILE A 47 11.07 6.07 8.69
CA ILE A 47 9.67 5.79 9.07
C ILE A 47 8.67 6.79 8.48
N ARG A 48 9.06 8.07 8.36
CA ARG A 48 8.22 9.12 7.77
C ARG A 48 8.01 8.92 6.27
N VAL A 49 9.02 8.40 5.56
CA VAL A 49 8.90 8.08 4.13
C VAL A 49 7.97 6.88 3.93
N ARG A 50 8.05 5.87 4.81
CA ARG A 50 7.09 4.75 4.78
C ARG A 50 5.65 5.21 4.99
N GLY A 51 5.44 6.13 5.96
CA GLY A 51 4.13 6.72 6.23
C GLY A 51 3.58 7.50 5.03
N GLU A 52 4.43 8.28 4.36
CA GLU A 52 4.01 9.00 3.16
C GLU A 52 3.68 8.04 2.01
N ALA A 53 4.52 7.01 1.77
CA ALA A 53 4.23 6.02 0.74
C ALA A 53 2.90 5.30 0.98
N PHE A 54 2.56 5.00 2.24
CA PHE A 54 1.25 4.48 2.62
C PHE A 54 0.14 5.47 2.28
N SER A 55 0.29 6.75 2.66
CA SER A 55 -0.66 7.82 2.38
C SER A 55 -0.91 7.99 0.89
N SER A 56 0.16 8.03 0.08
CA SER A 56 0.06 8.18 -1.37
C SER A 56 -0.72 7.03 -2.03
N LEU A 57 -0.54 5.79 -1.57
CA LEU A 57 -1.31 4.64 -2.09
C LEU A 57 -2.75 4.61 -1.58
N LEU A 58 -2.99 5.03 -0.33
CA LEU A 58 -4.34 5.12 0.24
C LEU A 58 -5.18 6.18 -0.49
N LEU A 59 -4.61 7.37 -0.72
CA LEU A 59 -5.30 8.51 -1.33
C LEU A 59 -5.46 8.40 -2.86
N ASN A 60 -4.85 7.40 -3.50
CA ASN A 60 -4.92 7.24 -4.95
C ASN A 60 -6.33 6.82 -5.42
N GLU A 61 -7.05 7.66 -6.13
CA GLU A 61 -8.44 7.35 -6.50
C GLU A 61 -8.57 6.45 -7.75
N ASN A 62 -7.46 6.11 -8.40
CA ASN A 62 -7.46 5.22 -9.56
C ASN A 62 -7.73 3.75 -9.18
N ASP A 63 -8.25 2.96 -10.13
CA ASP A 63 -8.38 1.52 -9.99
C ASP A 63 -7.02 0.82 -10.16
N ILE A 64 -6.24 0.81 -9.07
CA ILE A 64 -4.96 0.11 -8.96
C ILE A 64 -5.07 -1.18 -8.15
N SER A 65 -6.29 -1.60 -7.80
CA SER A 65 -6.58 -2.70 -6.88
C SER A 65 -5.90 -4.01 -7.26
N ALA A 66 -6.09 -4.46 -8.50
CA ALA A 66 -5.49 -5.71 -8.98
C ALA A 66 -3.97 -5.69 -8.90
N PHE A 67 -3.37 -4.53 -9.16
CA PHE A 67 -1.93 -4.34 -9.08
C PHE A 67 -1.43 -4.41 -7.63
N LEU A 68 -2.08 -3.71 -6.70
CA LEU A 68 -1.74 -3.74 -5.28
C LEU A 68 -1.88 -5.15 -4.69
N ILE A 69 -2.95 -5.87 -5.05
CA ILE A 69 -3.16 -7.27 -4.62
C ILE A 69 -2.01 -8.16 -5.10
N ASN A 70 -1.58 -8.02 -6.36
CA ASN A 70 -0.46 -8.78 -6.89
C ASN A 70 0.86 -8.49 -6.15
N GLU A 71 1.08 -7.27 -5.67
CA GLU A 71 2.30 -6.90 -4.94
C GLU A 71 2.34 -7.40 -3.48
N LEU A 72 1.25 -7.99 -2.95
CA LEU A 72 1.25 -8.70 -1.65
C LEU A 72 2.17 -9.92 -1.63
N ARG A 73 2.66 -10.38 -2.79
CA ARG A 73 3.68 -11.45 -2.90
C ARG A 73 5.11 -10.98 -2.63
N SER A 74 5.30 -9.70 -2.26
CA SER A 74 6.62 -9.14 -1.97
C SER A 74 7.40 -9.95 -0.93
N VAL A 75 8.72 -10.03 -1.09
CA VAL A 75 9.60 -10.64 -0.08
C VAL A 75 9.74 -9.78 1.17
N SER A 76 9.52 -8.46 1.07
CA SER A 76 9.62 -7.54 2.19
C SER A 76 8.41 -7.68 3.13
N LYS A 77 8.70 -7.93 4.40
CA LYS A 77 7.66 -7.99 5.45
C LYS A 77 6.93 -6.65 5.62
N ASN A 78 7.62 -5.53 5.44
CA ASN A 78 7.02 -4.21 5.58
C ASN A 78 6.07 -3.92 4.41
N VAL A 79 6.52 -4.21 3.17
CA VAL A 79 5.66 -4.07 1.98
C VAL A 79 4.40 -4.93 2.15
N LYS A 80 4.53 -6.21 2.48
CA LYS A 80 3.38 -7.11 2.66
C LYS A 80 2.39 -6.60 3.71
N GLY A 81 2.88 -6.28 4.91
CA GLY A 81 2.05 -5.85 6.03
C GLY A 81 1.35 -4.52 5.75
N TYR A 82 2.10 -3.51 5.31
CA TYR A 82 1.53 -2.19 5.04
C TYR A 82 0.61 -2.19 3.83
N LEU A 83 0.92 -2.95 2.78
CA LEU A 83 0.06 -3.02 1.60
C LEU A 83 -1.28 -3.72 1.90
N ALA A 84 -1.29 -4.73 2.77
CA ALA A 84 -2.54 -5.32 3.28
C ALA A 84 -3.39 -4.27 4.01
N LEU A 85 -2.77 -3.42 4.83
CA LEU A 85 -3.45 -2.32 5.50
C LEU A 85 -3.92 -1.23 4.53
N VAL A 86 -3.14 -0.89 3.49
CA VAL A 86 -3.58 0.04 2.43
C VAL A 86 -4.85 -0.47 1.77
N LEU A 87 -4.85 -1.74 1.32
CA LEU A 87 -6.02 -2.36 0.67
C LEU A 87 -7.25 -2.34 1.58
N ALA A 88 -7.07 -2.62 2.88
CA ALA A 88 -8.16 -2.53 3.85
C ALA A 88 -8.69 -1.11 4.03
N ASN A 89 -7.81 -0.11 4.15
CA ASN A 89 -8.21 1.30 4.34
C ASN A 89 -8.83 1.90 3.07
N ARG A 90 -8.51 1.36 1.90
CA ARG A 90 -9.22 1.63 0.63
C ARG A 90 -10.57 0.92 0.53
N ASN A 91 -10.94 0.12 1.54
CA ASN A 91 -12.14 -0.73 1.56
C ASN A 91 -12.20 -1.74 0.40
N ASP A 92 -11.03 -2.21 -0.06
CA ASP A 92 -10.93 -3.10 -1.21
C ASP A 92 -11.21 -4.55 -0.83
N SER A 93 -12.49 -4.93 -0.89
CA SER A 93 -12.95 -6.29 -0.59
C SER A 93 -12.41 -7.36 -1.55
N LYS A 94 -11.91 -6.99 -2.73
CA LYS A 94 -11.29 -7.93 -3.68
C LYS A 94 -10.00 -8.53 -3.10
N ALA A 95 -9.36 -7.84 -2.15
CA ALA A 95 -8.11 -8.27 -1.54
C ALA A 95 -8.27 -9.33 -0.43
N ILE A 96 -9.49 -9.57 0.08
CA ILE A 96 -9.73 -10.41 1.27
C ILE A 96 -9.00 -11.75 1.17
N HIS A 97 -9.20 -12.50 0.08
CA HIS A 97 -8.58 -13.82 -0.07
C HIS A 97 -7.05 -13.77 -0.08
N SER A 98 -6.46 -12.75 -0.72
CA SER A 98 -5.01 -12.60 -0.73
C SER A 98 -4.46 -12.21 0.66
N ILE A 99 -5.21 -11.42 1.43
CA ILE A 99 -4.86 -11.04 2.79
C ILE A 99 -5.01 -12.23 3.75
N GLU A 100 -6.00 -13.12 3.56
CA GLU A 100 -6.14 -14.36 4.33
C GLU A 100 -4.88 -15.23 4.26
N LEU A 101 -4.24 -15.33 3.09
CA LEU A 101 -2.99 -16.09 2.93
C LEU A 101 -1.86 -15.52 3.80
N LEU A 102 -1.84 -14.20 4.02
CA LEU A 102 -0.83 -13.53 4.85
C LEU A 102 -0.98 -13.81 6.35
N THR A 103 -2.13 -14.33 6.80
CA THR A 103 -2.31 -14.75 8.21
C THR A 103 -1.41 -15.93 8.60
N LYS A 104 -0.84 -16.62 7.60
CA LYS A 104 0.11 -17.74 7.77
C LYS A 104 1.56 -17.34 7.46
N ASP A 105 1.84 -16.06 7.23
CA ASP A 105 3.19 -15.58 6.90
C ASP A 105 4.17 -15.84 8.07
N PRO A 106 5.44 -16.20 7.80
CA PRO A 106 6.43 -16.41 8.86
C PRO A 106 6.66 -15.16 9.72
N SER A 107 6.51 -13.95 9.17
CA SER A 107 6.67 -12.70 9.91
C SER A 107 5.46 -12.41 10.80
N SER A 108 5.67 -12.25 12.11
CA SER A 108 4.62 -11.85 13.04
C SER A 108 3.98 -10.51 12.68
N ILE A 109 4.77 -9.56 12.18
CA ILE A 109 4.27 -8.24 11.74
C ILE A 109 3.27 -8.41 10.60
N VAL A 110 3.58 -9.26 9.62
CA VAL A 110 2.70 -9.49 8.46
C VAL A 110 1.40 -10.12 8.92
N ARG A 111 1.46 -11.12 9.81
CA ARG A 111 0.24 -11.75 10.37
C ARG A 111 -0.63 -10.75 11.12
N SER A 112 -0.05 -9.91 11.98
CA SER A 112 -0.80 -8.90 12.72
C SER A 112 -1.47 -7.88 11.79
N CYS A 113 -0.76 -7.39 10.77
CA CYS A 113 -1.32 -6.48 9.77
C CYS A 113 -2.46 -7.15 8.98
N ALA A 114 -2.29 -8.41 8.58
CA ALA A 114 -3.31 -9.15 7.85
C ALA A 114 -4.59 -9.33 8.66
N LEU A 115 -4.47 -9.71 9.94
CA LEU A 115 -5.62 -9.86 10.83
C LEU A 115 -6.35 -8.52 11.06
N GLY A 116 -5.60 -7.43 11.26
CA GLY A 116 -6.19 -6.08 11.38
C GLY A 116 -6.91 -5.64 10.10
N ALA A 117 -6.30 -5.89 8.94
CA ALA A 117 -6.88 -5.60 7.63
C ALA A 117 -8.20 -6.37 7.39
N LEU A 118 -8.23 -7.66 7.68
CA LEU A 118 -9.43 -8.50 7.56
C LEU A 118 -10.54 -8.05 8.51
N GLY A 119 -10.21 -7.75 9.76
CA GLY A 119 -11.17 -7.24 10.73
C GLY A 119 -11.86 -5.95 10.24
N HIS A 120 -11.08 -5.02 9.68
CA HIS A 120 -11.62 -3.79 9.09
C HIS A 120 -12.54 -4.06 7.89
N LEU A 121 -12.09 -4.89 6.92
CA LEU A 121 -12.85 -5.20 5.71
C LEU A 121 -14.19 -5.89 6.02
N HIS A 122 -14.18 -6.89 6.90
CA HIS A 122 -15.40 -7.61 7.30
C HIS A 122 -16.38 -6.73 8.09
N SER A 123 -15.87 -5.85 8.95
CA SER A 123 -16.70 -4.86 9.66
C SER A 123 -17.37 -3.89 8.69
N ASN A 124 -16.62 -3.42 7.69
CA ASN A 124 -17.15 -2.52 6.67
C ASN A 124 -18.20 -3.21 5.78
N GLN A 125 -17.96 -4.44 5.33
CA GLN A 125 -18.95 -5.24 4.59
C GLN A 125 -20.24 -5.43 5.40
N SER A 126 -20.12 -5.80 6.67
CA SER A 126 -21.26 -5.98 7.57
C SER A 126 -22.06 -4.68 7.74
N SER A 127 -21.37 -3.56 7.92
CA SER A 127 -21.99 -2.23 8.01
C SER A 127 -22.71 -1.83 6.72
N MET A 128 -22.16 -2.16 5.56
CA MET A 128 -22.78 -1.89 4.26
C MET A 128 -24.06 -2.70 4.06
N ILE A 129 -24.07 -3.99 4.44
CA ILE A 129 -25.26 -4.85 4.38
C ILE A 129 -26.37 -4.27 5.26
N MET A 130 -26.05 -3.91 6.51
CA MET A 130 -27.04 -3.34 7.45
C MET A 130 -27.68 -2.03 6.97
N ARG A 131 -26.95 -1.21 6.19
CA ARG A 131 -27.48 0.05 5.64
C ARG A 131 -28.39 -0.14 4.42
N ASN A 132 -28.31 -1.30 3.77
CA ASN A 132 -29.07 -1.62 2.55
C ASN A 132 -30.33 -2.46 2.83
N CYS A 133 -30.59 -2.79 4.09
CA CYS A 133 -31.85 -3.36 4.58
C CYS A 133 -32.86 -2.23 4.86
#